data_AF-A0A9E4ZVH6-F1
#
_entry.id   AF-A0A9E4ZVH6-F1
#
_cell.length_a   1.000
_cell.length_b   1.000
_cell.length_c   1.000
_cell.angle_alpha   90.00
_cell.angle_beta   90.00
_cell.angle_gamma   90.00
#
_symmetry.space_group_name_H-M   'P 1'
#
loop_
_entity.id
_entity.type
_entity.pdbx_description
1 polymer ?
#
loop_
_entity_poly.entity_id
_entity_poly.type
_entity_poly.pdbx_seq_one_letter_code
_entity_poly.pdbx_strand_id
1 'polypeptide(L)'
;MTELPMEQTWLVLVELLTDLRKRGIKIPDEVPKTVRLAKTTINFYKADPTNQDMMNEIKRINDFLNSIQDTLLDLAEEVGKDYKDGWLDKLMRASRGERVVEKEENAPKFAVGVPSGFSMVKVTFQEPLSEERLNDIAEEYGVIIEFEEDDVVAIYGDQDNVKASLKEIASFFQK
;
A
#
# COMPACT_ATOMS: atom_id res chain seq x y z
N MET A 1 -15.21 -2.66 -8.20
CA MET A 1 -15.53 -1.30 -7.74
C MET A 1 -14.71 -0.33 -8.56
N THR A 2 -15.32 0.68 -9.18
CA THR A 2 -14.58 1.73 -9.90
C THR A 2 -13.67 2.46 -8.91
N GLU A 3 -12.36 2.42 -9.11
CA GLU A 3 -11.42 3.16 -8.26
C GLU A 3 -11.71 4.67 -8.43
N LEU A 4 -11.82 5.39 -7.31
CA LEU A 4 -12.11 6.82 -7.36
C LEU A 4 -10.89 7.55 -7.95
N PRO A 5 -11.07 8.60 -8.77
CA PRO A 5 -9.95 9.36 -9.34
C PRO A 5 -8.92 9.79 -8.28
N MET A 6 -9.38 10.17 -7.08
CA MET A 6 -8.52 10.51 -5.95
C MET A 6 -7.68 9.35 -5.40
N GLU A 7 -8.15 8.09 -5.51
CA GLU A 7 -7.37 6.91 -5.12
C GLU A 7 -6.26 6.63 -6.14
N GLN A 8 -6.53 6.79 -7.43
CA GLN A 8 -5.52 6.69 -8.49
C GLN A 8 -4.49 7.84 -8.39
N THR A 9 -4.92 9.08 -8.17
CA THR A 9 -4.00 10.21 -7.91
C THR A 9 -3.11 9.93 -6.71
N TRP A 10 -3.68 9.43 -5.61
CA TRP A 10 -2.93 9.04 -4.42
C TRP A 10 -1.88 7.96 -4.73
N LEU A 11 -2.22 6.94 -5.52
CA LEU A 11 -1.28 5.88 -5.93
C LEU A 11 -0.10 6.44 -6.75
N VAL A 12 -0.37 7.33 -7.72
CA VAL A 12 0.70 7.97 -8.51
C VAL A 12 1.64 8.78 -7.60
N LEU A 13 1.10 9.50 -6.62
CA LEU A 13 1.92 10.25 -5.65
C LEU A 13 2.76 9.33 -4.76
N VAL A 14 2.25 8.15 -4.39
CA VAL A 14 3.02 7.11 -3.67
C VAL A 14 4.15 6.56 -4.53
N GLU A 15 3.90 6.28 -5.81
CA GLU A 15 4.94 5.85 -6.74
C GLU A 15 6.04 6.92 -6.87
N LEU A 16 5.66 8.19 -7.10
CA LEU A 16 6.59 9.30 -7.21
C LEU A 16 7.43 9.48 -5.94
N LEU A 17 6.79 9.47 -4.77
CA LEU A 17 7.48 9.52 -3.48
C LEU A 17 8.51 8.39 -3.35
N THR A 18 8.14 7.18 -3.76
CA THR A 18 9.00 6.01 -3.69
C THR A 18 10.18 6.12 -4.66
N ASP A 19 9.94 6.57 -5.88
CA ASP A 19 10.98 6.73 -6.90
C ASP A 19 11.98 7.84 -6.52
N LEU A 20 11.51 8.99 -6.03
CA LEU A 20 12.38 10.05 -5.51
C LEU A 20 13.26 9.58 -4.36
N ARG A 21 12.71 8.78 -3.43
CA ARG A 21 13.49 8.16 -2.34
C ARG A 21 14.55 7.19 -2.87
N LYS A 22 14.21 6.34 -3.86
CA LYS A 22 15.16 5.43 -4.50
C LYS A 22 16.31 6.18 -5.19
N ARG A 23 16.03 7.38 -5.71
CA ARG A 23 17.03 8.29 -6.30
C ARG A 23 17.87 9.07 -5.27
N GLY A 24 17.60 8.89 -3.97
CA GLY A 24 18.32 9.57 -2.90
C GLY A 24 17.89 11.02 -2.66
N ILE A 25 16.75 11.45 -3.22
CA ILE A 25 16.21 12.79 -2.96
C ILE A 25 15.68 12.85 -1.53
N LYS A 26 16.08 13.90 -0.80
CA LYS A 26 15.66 14.09 0.59
C LYS A 26 14.22 14.61 0.61
N ILE A 27 13.31 13.77 1.07
CA ILE A 27 11.89 14.13 1.20
C ILE A 27 11.64 14.77 2.58
N PRO A 28 10.89 15.88 2.66
CA PRO A 28 10.42 16.43 3.93
C PRO A 28 9.56 15.44 4.74
N ASP A 29 9.71 15.43 6.07
CA ASP A 29 9.09 14.43 6.96
C ASP A 29 7.56 14.52 7.04
N GLU A 30 6.98 15.65 6.65
CA GLU A 30 5.53 15.85 6.58
C GLU A 30 4.91 15.10 5.40
N VAL A 31 5.60 14.99 4.27
CA VAL A 31 5.01 14.40 3.04
C VAL A 31 4.54 12.96 3.26
N PRO A 32 5.34 12.04 3.83
CA PRO A 32 4.88 10.67 4.10
C PRO A 32 3.74 10.61 5.12
N LYS A 33 3.68 11.55 6.07
CA LYS A 33 2.58 11.64 7.05
C LYS A 33 1.30 12.06 6.34
N THR A 34 1.37 13.10 5.51
CA THR A 34 0.24 13.59 4.72
C THR A 34 -0.28 12.53 3.73
N VAL A 35 0.62 11.76 3.09
CA VAL A 35 0.24 10.62 2.24
C VAL A 35 -0.57 9.57 3.01
N ARG A 36 -0.17 9.23 4.24
CA ARG A 36 -0.91 8.28 5.10
C ARG A 36 -2.26 8.85 5.52
N LEU A 37 -2.31 10.12 5.90
CA LEU A 37 -3.56 10.81 6.27
C LEU A 37 -4.55 10.82 5.10
N ALA A 38 -4.09 11.16 3.89
CA ALA A 38 -4.89 11.10 2.67
C ALA A 38 -5.49 9.71 2.45
N LYS A 39 -4.71 8.64 2.64
CA LYS A 39 -5.20 7.26 2.49
C LYS A 39 -6.30 6.93 3.50
N THR A 40 -6.09 7.30 4.77
CA THR A 40 -7.08 7.08 5.83
C THR A 40 -8.38 7.81 5.51
N THR A 41 -8.30 9.07 5.06
CA THR A 41 -9.48 9.86 4.71
C THR A 41 -10.20 9.31 3.47
N ILE A 42 -9.47 8.88 2.43
CA ILE A 42 -10.05 8.20 1.26
C ILE A 42 -10.78 6.92 1.67
N ASN A 43 -10.19 6.11 2.56
CA ASN A 43 -10.83 4.88 3.03
C ASN A 43 -12.08 5.16 3.86
N PHE A 44 -12.05 6.19 4.72
CA PHE A 44 -13.22 6.64 5.48
C PHE A 44 -14.36 7.06 4.55
N TYR A 45 -14.05 7.89 3.54
CA TYR A 45 -15.02 8.29 2.52
C TYR A 45 -15.63 7.08 1.77
N LYS A 46 -14.82 6.07 1.43
CA LYS A 46 -15.30 4.87 0.75
C LYS A 46 -16.20 4.00 1.63
N ALA A 47 -15.98 4.00 2.94
CA ALA A 47 -16.74 3.18 3.89
C ALA A 47 -18.15 3.73 4.14
N ASP A 48 -18.31 5.06 4.17
CA ASP A 48 -19.62 5.71 4.29
C ASP A 48 -19.72 6.94 3.38
N PRO A 49 -20.09 6.74 2.10
CA PRO A 49 -20.26 7.85 1.15
C PRO A 49 -21.46 8.74 1.43
N THR A 50 -22.35 8.37 2.36
CA THR A 50 -23.63 9.06 2.60
C THR A 50 -23.61 9.99 3.81
N ASN A 51 -22.48 10.06 4.50
CA ASN A 51 -22.30 10.92 5.67
C ASN A 51 -22.49 12.40 5.31
N GLN A 52 -23.20 13.16 6.15
CA GLN A 52 -23.47 14.59 5.94
C GLN A 52 -22.19 15.44 5.84
N ASP A 53 -21.06 14.95 6.37
CA ASP A 53 -19.74 15.59 6.26
C ASP A 53 -18.98 15.28 4.97
N MET A 54 -19.60 14.62 3.98
CA MET A 54 -18.97 14.19 2.74
C MET A 54 -18.19 15.31 2.02
N MET A 55 -18.77 16.52 1.93
CA MET A 55 -18.13 17.65 1.27
C MET A 55 -16.85 18.11 1.99
N ASN A 56 -16.84 18.03 3.33
CA ASN A 56 -15.68 18.39 4.13
C ASN A 56 -14.54 17.38 3.92
N GLU A 57 -14.86 16.09 3.85
CA GLU A 57 -13.87 15.04 3.62
C GLU A 57 -13.30 15.07 2.19
N ILE A 58 -14.13 15.30 1.16
CA ILE A 58 -13.63 15.47 -0.22
C ILE A 58 -12.66 16.65 -0.31
N LYS A 59 -13.04 17.79 0.29
CA LYS A 59 -12.17 18.97 0.32
C LYS A 59 -10.84 18.65 1.00
N ARG A 60 -10.89 17.99 2.16
CA ARG A 60 -9.71 17.59 2.93
C ARG A 60 -8.79 16.64 2.15
N ILE A 61 -9.38 15.68 1.41
CA ILE A 61 -8.61 14.79 0.53
C ILE A 61 -7.89 15.60 -0.54
N ASN A 62 -8.59 16.52 -1.21
CA ASN A 62 -7.98 17.36 -2.25
C ASN A 62 -6.87 18.25 -1.68
N ASP A 63 -7.07 18.85 -0.50
CA ASP A 63 -6.06 19.66 0.17
C ASP A 63 -4.78 18.84 0.46
N PHE A 64 -4.94 17.59 0.94
CA PHE A 64 -3.80 16.70 1.13
C PHE A 64 -3.12 16.33 -0.18
N LEU A 65 -3.87 15.92 -1.20
CA LEU A 65 -3.31 15.51 -2.49
C LEU A 65 -2.57 16.66 -3.17
N ASN A 66 -3.12 17.86 -3.15
CA ASN A 66 -2.47 19.06 -3.71
C ASN A 66 -1.17 19.38 -2.97
N SER A 67 -1.19 19.38 -1.63
CA SER A 67 0.01 19.65 -0.83
C SER A 67 1.13 18.63 -1.11
N ILE A 68 0.79 17.34 -1.24
CA ILE A 68 1.75 16.29 -1.59
C ILE A 68 2.26 16.51 -3.02
N GLN A 69 1.35 16.77 -3.97
CA GLN A 69 1.69 16.97 -5.38
C GLN A 69 2.65 18.14 -5.57
N ASP A 70 2.36 19.29 -4.98
CA ASP A 70 3.19 20.50 -5.11
C ASP A 70 4.62 20.19 -4.65
N THR A 71 4.76 19.61 -3.44
CA THR A 71 6.09 19.29 -2.90
C THR A 71 6.84 18.24 -3.74
N LEU A 72 6.15 17.17 -4.17
CA LEU A 72 6.80 16.10 -4.93
C LEU A 72 7.15 16.52 -6.36
N LEU A 73 6.35 17.38 -7.01
CA LEU A 73 6.65 17.88 -8.34
C LEU A 73 7.78 18.91 -8.33
N ASP A 74 7.92 19.70 -7.27
CA ASP A 74 9.08 20.58 -7.07
C ASP A 74 10.36 19.75 -6.93
N LEU A 75 10.33 18.70 -6.11
CA LEU A 75 11.46 17.76 -5.97
C LEU A 75 11.75 16.97 -7.27
N ALA A 76 10.71 16.65 -8.04
CA ALA A 76 10.88 16.01 -9.35
C ALA A 76 11.57 16.95 -10.35
N GLU A 77 11.35 18.27 -10.26
CA GLU A 77 12.04 19.24 -11.10
C GLU A 77 13.55 19.24 -10.87
N GLU A 78 13.99 19.03 -9.63
CA GLU A 78 15.42 18.90 -9.28
C GLU A 78 16.08 17.69 -9.96
N VAL A 79 15.32 16.63 -10.23
CA VAL A 79 15.79 15.45 -10.98
C VAL A 79 15.88 15.77 -12.48
N GLY A 80 14.94 16.55 -12.99
CA GLY A 80 14.94 17.05 -14.36
C GLY A 80 13.54 17.31 -14.89
N LYS A 81 13.46 18.21 -15.87
CA LYS A 81 12.19 18.62 -16.47
C LYS A 81 11.41 17.45 -17.09
N ASP A 82 12.07 16.62 -17.90
CA ASP A 82 11.42 15.47 -18.55
C ASP A 82 10.89 14.45 -17.52
N TYR A 83 11.58 14.33 -16.37
CA TYR A 83 11.15 13.49 -15.27
C TYR A 83 9.86 14.04 -14.64
N LYS A 84 9.84 15.33 -14.30
CA LYS A 84 8.64 16.02 -13.80
C LYS A 84 7.47 15.92 -14.77
N ASP A 85 7.70 16.16 -16.06
CA ASP A 85 6.65 16.15 -17.09
C ASP A 85 6.01 14.76 -17.22
N GLY A 86 6.79 13.68 -17.11
CA GLY A 86 6.27 12.31 -17.10
C GLY A 86 5.36 12.02 -15.90
N TRP A 87 5.68 12.53 -14.72
CA TRP A 87 4.81 12.40 -13.54
C TRP A 87 3.57 13.28 -13.62
N LEU A 88 3.70 14.49 -14.17
CA LEU A 88 2.58 15.39 -14.39
C LEU A 88 1.55 14.78 -15.35
N ASP A 89 2.00 14.14 -16.43
CA ASP A 89 1.11 13.40 -17.36
C ASP A 89 0.36 12.28 -16.64
N LYS A 90 1.07 11.43 -15.88
CA LYS A 90 0.44 10.38 -15.07
C LYS A 90 -0.63 10.92 -14.11
N LEU A 91 -0.32 12.03 -13.41
CA LEU A 91 -1.26 12.67 -12.48
C LEU A 91 -2.48 13.24 -13.19
N MET A 92 -2.31 13.88 -14.35
CA MET A 92 -3.43 14.38 -15.16
C MET A 92 -4.36 13.24 -15.59
N ARG A 93 -3.80 12.13 -16.05
CA ARG A 93 -4.57 10.94 -16.46
C ARG A 93 -5.31 10.32 -15.28
N ALA A 94 -4.64 10.15 -14.13
CA ALA A 94 -5.26 9.68 -12.89
C ALA A 94 -6.45 10.57 -12.46
N SER A 95 -6.27 11.90 -12.50
CA SER A 95 -7.31 12.88 -12.13
C SER A 95 -8.57 12.80 -13.00
N ARG A 96 -8.43 12.32 -14.25
CA ARG A 96 -9.54 12.09 -15.19
C ARG A 96 -10.23 10.74 -14.99
N GLY A 97 -9.77 9.94 -14.02
CA GLY A 97 -10.30 8.61 -13.72
C GLY A 97 -9.66 7.49 -14.54
N GLU A 98 -8.56 7.76 -15.25
CA GLU A 98 -7.79 6.67 -15.87
C GLU A 98 -7.07 5.85 -14.80
N ARG A 99 -7.09 4.52 -14.96
CA ARG A 99 -6.28 3.62 -14.14
C ARG A 99 -4.86 3.62 -14.68
N VAL A 100 -3.98 4.38 -14.06
CA VAL A 100 -2.58 4.54 -14.47
C VAL A 100 -1.59 3.82 -13.57
N VAL A 101 -2.02 3.47 -12.35
CA VAL A 101 -1.30 2.58 -11.45
C VAL A 101 -2.10 1.29 -11.32
N GLU A 102 -1.49 0.18 -11.69
CA GLU A 102 -2.02 -1.15 -11.40
C GLU A 102 -1.85 -1.40 -9.90
N LYS A 103 -2.98 -1.50 -9.20
CA LYS A 103 -2.99 -1.95 -7.83
C LYS A 103 -2.93 -3.47 -7.85
N GLU A 104 -1.87 -4.06 -7.30
CA GLU A 104 -1.93 -5.47 -6.91
C GLU A 104 -3.13 -5.62 -5.96
N GLU A 105 -4.16 -6.35 -6.38
CA GLU A 105 -5.33 -6.63 -5.54
C GLU A 105 -4.96 -7.47 -4.30
N ASN A 106 -3.71 -7.94 -4.24
CA ASN A 106 -3.07 -8.68 -3.15
C ASN A 106 -2.50 -7.78 -2.05
N ALA A 107 -3.12 -6.62 -1.80
CA ALA A 107 -2.85 -5.95 -0.52
C ALA A 107 -3.36 -6.88 0.60
N PRO A 108 -2.55 -7.19 1.65
CA PRO A 108 -2.96 -8.07 2.73
C PRO A 108 -4.24 -7.53 3.36
N LYS A 109 -5.36 -8.19 3.09
CA LYS A 109 -6.65 -7.89 3.70
C LYS A 109 -6.50 -8.18 5.18
N PHE A 110 -6.44 -7.16 6.03
CA PHE A 110 -6.63 -7.36 7.48
C PHE A 110 -7.97 -8.09 7.68
N ALA A 111 -7.92 -9.32 8.17
CA ALA A 111 -9.11 -10.12 8.38
C ALA A 111 -9.81 -9.61 9.65
N VAL A 112 -11.07 -9.21 9.48
CA VAL A 112 -12.02 -9.04 10.58
C VAL A 112 -12.13 -10.41 11.27
N GLY A 113 -11.67 -10.54 12.50
CA GLY A 113 -11.74 -11.80 13.26
C GLY A 113 -10.51 -12.17 14.09
N VAL A 114 -9.39 -11.45 13.94
CA VAL A 114 -8.17 -11.73 14.72
C VAL A 114 -8.35 -11.29 16.18
N PRO A 115 -8.18 -12.19 17.19
CA PRO A 115 -8.26 -11.83 18.59
C PRO A 115 -7.27 -10.71 18.95
N SER A 116 -7.64 -9.84 19.88
CA SER A 116 -6.78 -8.74 20.33
C SER A 116 -5.44 -9.29 20.85
N GLY A 117 -4.33 -8.89 20.23
CA GLY A 117 -2.98 -9.37 20.57
C GLY A 117 -2.32 -10.24 19.51
N PHE A 118 -3.06 -10.67 18.48
CA PHE A 118 -2.51 -11.40 17.34
C PHE A 118 -2.28 -10.47 16.15
N SER A 119 -1.12 -10.60 15.51
CA SER A 119 -0.81 -10.06 14.20
C SER A 119 -1.20 -11.05 13.12
N MET A 120 -1.61 -10.53 11.97
CA MET A 120 -1.92 -11.34 10.79
C MET A 120 -1.31 -10.72 9.55
N VAL A 121 -0.68 -11.55 8.72
CA VAL A 121 -0.17 -11.15 7.41
C VAL A 121 -0.66 -12.15 6.36
N LYS A 122 -1.13 -11.64 5.22
CA LYS A 122 -1.36 -12.45 4.02
C LYS A 122 -0.19 -12.31 3.06
N VAL A 123 0.22 -13.43 2.48
CA VAL A 123 1.30 -13.50 1.50
C VAL A 123 0.79 -14.25 0.28
N THR A 124 1.05 -13.68 -0.89
CA THR A 124 0.88 -14.35 -2.17
C THR A 124 2.27 -14.79 -2.65
N PHE A 125 2.43 -16.08 -2.93
CA PHE A 125 3.69 -16.64 -3.41
C PHE A 125 3.81 -16.50 -4.92
N GLN A 126 5.04 -16.29 -5.43
CA GLN A 126 5.29 -16.32 -6.88
C GLN A 126 5.23 -17.74 -7.44
N GLU A 127 5.55 -18.74 -6.62
CA GLU A 127 5.44 -20.16 -6.90
C GLU A 127 4.89 -20.85 -5.64
N PRO A 128 3.97 -21.83 -5.74
CA PRO A 128 3.41 -22.51 -4.58
C PRO A 128 4.49 -23.17 -3.72
N LEU A 129 4.42 -22.97 -2.40
CA LEU A 129 5.22 -23.73 -1.44
C LEU A 129 4.44 -24.97 -1.00
N SER A 130 5.13 -26.10 -0.86
CA SER A 130 4.52 -27.33 -0.35
C SER A 130 3.96 -27.13 1.06
N GLU A 131 2.76 -27.62 1.33
CA GLU A 131 2.12 -27.59 2.65
C GLU A 131 3.02 -28.11 3.77
N GLU A 132 3.78 -29.19 3.52
CA GLU A 132 4.72 -29.78 4.47
C GLU A 132 5.72 -28.75 5.01
N ARG A 133 6.34 -27.95 4.12
CA ARG A 133 7.31 -26.92 4.51
C ARG A 133 6.68 -25.78 5.29
N LEU A 134 5.43 -25.41 4.97
CA LEU A 134 4.73 -24.36 5.68
C LEU A 134 4.28 -24.84 7.06
N ASN A 135 3.92 -26.12 7.20
CA ASN A 135 3.65 -26.73 8.50
C ASN A 135 4.90 -26.77 9.38
N ASP A 136 6.07 -27.11 8.83
CA ASP A 136 7.33 -27.07 9.60
C ASP A 136 7.62 -25.67 10.18
N ILE A 137 7.40 -24.62 9.36
CA ILE A 137 7.56 -23.22 9.79
C ILE A 137 6.49 -22.82 10.82
N ALA A 138 5.24 -23.27 10.63
CA ALA A 138 4.17 -23.02 11.58
C ALA A 138 4.51 -23.58 12.96
N GLU A 139 5.01 -24.82 13.01
CA GLU A 139 5.44 -25.49 14.24
C GLU A 139 6.68 -24.84 14.86
N GLU A 140 7.70 -24.50 14.07
CA GLU A 140 8.95 -23.93 14.55
C GLU A 140 8.75 -22.55 15.19
N TYR A 141 7.95 -21.69 14.56
CA TYR A 141 7.74 -20.31 15.00
C TYR A 141 6.47 -20.12 15.85
N GLY A 142 5.68 -21.18 16.06
CA GLY A 142 4.44 -21.12 16.81
C GLY A 142 3.41 -20.18 16.18
N VAL A 143 3.30 -20.20 14.85
CA VAL A 143 2.32 -19.44 14.07
C VAL A 143 1.30 -20.39 13.46
N ILE A 144 0.11 -19.89 13.16
CA ILE A 144 -0.89 -20.62 12.38
C ILE A 144 -0.74 -20.16 10.92
N ILE A 145 -0.67 -21.10 9.99
CA ILE A 145 -0.65 -20.81 8.55
C ILE A 145 -1.87 -21.47 7.92
N GLU A 146 -2.73 -20.68 7.29
CA GLU A 146 -3.93 -21.14 6.59
C GLU A 146 -3.80 -20.83 5.10
N PHE A 147 -4.07 -21.82 4.26
CA PHE A 147 -4.20 -21.61 2.82
C PHE A 147 -5.60 -21.07 2.51
N GLU A 148 -5.65 -19.92 1.85
CA GLU A 148 -6.88 -19.39 1.26
C GLU A 148 -7.02 -19.82 -0.20
N GLU A 149 -5.90 -19.89 -0.92
CA GLU A 149 -5.76 -20.41 -2.30
C GLU A 149 -4.41 -21.15 -2.41
N ASP A 150 -4.12 -21.80 -3.54
CA ASP A 150 -2.90 -22.61 -3.74
C ASP A 150 -1.60 -21.79 -3.53
N ASP A 151 -1.62 -20.49 -3.80
CA ASP A 151 -0.50 -19.56 -3.67
C ASP A 151 -0.76 -18.44 -2.64
N VAL A 152 -1.91 -18.44 -1.97
CA VAL A 152 -2.28 -17.41 -0.99
C VAL A 152 -2.41 -18.02 0.39
N VAL A 153 -1.56 -17.57 1.31
CA VAL A 153 -1.59 -17.99 2.71
C VAL A 153 -1.79 -16.82 3.67
N ALA A 154 -2.52 -17.09 4.75
CA ALA A 154 -2.66 -16.20 5.90
C ALA A 154 -1.84 -16.76 7.08
N ILE A 155 -1.04 -15.90 7.71
CA ILE A 155 -0.17 -16.25 8.84
C ILE A 155 -0.65 -15.49 10.07
N TYR A 156 -0.88 -16.19 11.18
CA TYR A 156 -1.39 -15.66 12.44
C TYR A 156 -0.43 -15.99 13.59
N GLY A 157 -0.16 -15.01 14.45
CA GLY A 157 0.68 -15.20 15.64
C GLY A 157 0.92 -13.87 16.34
N ASP A 158 1.79 -13.83 17.35
CA ASP A 158 2.29 -12.54 17.83
C ASP A 158 3.19 -11.87 16.78
N GLN A 159 3.42 -10.57 16.94
CA GLN A 159 4.11 -9.76 15.93
C GLN A 159 5.54 -10.26 15.64
N ASP A 160 6.26 -10.75 16.64
CA ASP A 160 7.65 -11.17 16.49
C ASP A 160 7.72 -12.53 15.78
N ASN A 161 6.84 -13.46 16.13
CA ASN A 161 6.77 -14.78 15.48
C ASN A 161 6.25 -14.70 14.04
N VAL A 162 5.27 -13.83 13.76
CA VAL A 162 4.82 -13.56 12.37
C VAL A 162 5.97 -12.98 11.54
N LYS A 163 6.76 -12.06 12.12
CA LYS A 163 7.90 -11.48 11.41
C LYS A 163 9.03 -12.49 11.17
N ALA A 164 9.29 -13.38 12.13
CA ALA A 164 10.32 -14.41 12.03
C ALA A 164 9.94 -15.47 10.98
N SER A 165 8.71 -15.99 11.03
CA SER A 165 8.19 -16.93 10.04
C SER A 165 8.16 -16.35 8.62
N LEU A 166 7.76 -15.08 8.46
CA LEU A 166 7.83 -14.39 7.16
C LEU A 166 9.25 -14.31 6.60
N LYS A 167 10.25 -14.12 7.46
CA LYS A 167 11.65 -14.04 7.04
C LYS A 167 12.17 -15.39 6.56
N GLU A 168 11.79 -16.46 7.24
CA GLU A 168 12.13 -17.83 6.83
C GLU A 168 11.46 -18.17 5.50
N ILE A 169 10.16 -17.88 5.36
CA ILE A 169 9.40 -18.09 4.11
C ILE A 169 10.03 -17.31 2.95
N ALA A 170 10.43 -16.05 3.17
CA ALA A 170 11.06 -15.23 2.15
C ALA A 170 12.42 -15.79 1.68
N SER A 171 13.13 -16.56 2.52
CA SER A 171 14.42 -17.16 2.16
C SER A 171 14.31 -18.17 1.01
N PHE A 172 13.17 -18.82 0.84
CA PHE A 172 12.94 -19.77 -0.26
C PHE A 172 12.84 -19.11 -1.63
N PHE A 173 12.64 -17.78 -1.69
CA PHE A 173 12.49 -17.01 -2.93
C PHE A 173 13.68 -16.09 -3.23
N GLN A 174 14.66 -16.02 -2.32
CA GLN A 174 15.90 -15.27 -2.55
C GLN A 174 16.86 -16.15 -3.37
N LYS A 175 16.92 -15.90 -4.69
CA LYS A 175 17.97 -16.43 -5.58
C LYS A 175 19.28 -15.64 -5.45
#